data_AF-A0A2D6M1G7-F1
#
_entry.id   AF-A0A2D6M1G7-F1
#
_cell.length_a   1.000
_cell.length_b   1.000
_cell.length_c   1.000
_cell.angle_alpha   90.00
_cell.angle_beta   90.00
_cell.angle_gamma   90.00
#
_symmetry.space_group_name_H-M   'P 1'
#
loop_
_entity.id
_entity.type
_entity.pdbx_description
1 polymer ?
#
loop_
_entity_poly.entity_id
_entity_poly.type
_entity_poly.pdbx_seq_one_letter_code
_entity_poly.pdbx_strand_id
1 'polypeptide(L)'
;MANKKKILIGSVKKLIALKVPDKEIVVNLRDVGIDEKQAKNLIKLAKQTPSEKEVKKPESNPEPKPLPKPVAKEATPKVAEEKSLDQIKNELQKKDFVKDEKMSEGDKKSFFEKLVNRSAKEPSKKSKIDEIAEAIQPKVEGEKPKPVVEIPAPKPEPKSIEQKPIPAVVPKPVMPLPKSAAQPKSVVQPKPIPAQRTSSLDISKLWEKGILSSVNDKLKEIKEIKADVDIAIEKRADEVAKKEINKIQVLFDSQQSLFMEKVNAKLDEKGKEVEELIDKKIVEMKQTSSTLEKEMGDLEVNRKQYKDFISEMTTKLTELEHTKNKLVSGMNSELIKSKSEMQEFMDSSQSKVRDIDDRVNKTLEVGLSVIDGLKVDAETQLKDFAIKRSDDLNHDMREQLGELKDTKGAFENQIKENLAMLKEMKTTYESQIEGRLKRLDHLEAAIRKEFDPAMFKQQMNDLEGFKQQFVKVIETNVGKFNQAIQEINEQANQAESKINGQIRLIDKKMTELDEFEKTFAEEMGLSVEKAFEKKKQAKSKKKKK
;
A
#
# COMPACT_ATOMS: atom_id res chain seq x y z
N MET A 1 -17.27 -26.40 -24.73
CA MET A 1 -16.40 -27.18 -23.81
C MET A 1 -15.15 -27.78 -24.48
N ALA A 2 -15.20 -28.19 -25.76
CA ALA A 2 -14.05 -28.80 -26.47
C ALA A 2 -12.79 -27.92 -26.55
N ASN A 3 -12.94 -26.58 -26.66
CA ASN A 3 -11.80 -25.67 -26.76
C ASN A 3 -11.01 -25.54 -25.44
N LYS A 4 -11.68 -25.58 -24.28
CA LYS A 4 -11.02 -25.51 -22.97
C LYS A 4 -10.08 -26.71 -22.73
N LYS A 5 -10.51 -27.90 -23.15
CA LYS A 5 -9.70 -29.13 -23.04
C LYS A 5 -8.45 -29.08 -23.93
N LYS A 6 -8.54 -28.54 -25.15
CA LYS A 6 -7.38 -28.35 -26.04
C LYS A 6 -6.36 -27.37 -25.45
N ILE A 7 -6.81 -26.25 -24.88
CA ILE A 7 -5.94 -25.26 -24.24
C ILE A 7 -5.22 -25.87 -23.03
N LEU A 8 -5.94 -26.59 -22.16
CA LEU A 8 -5.35 -27.27 -21.00
C LEU A 8 -4.31 -28.32 -21.41
N ILE A 9 -4.58 -29.12 -22.45
CA ILE A 9 -3.59 -30.07 -22.98
C ILE A 9 -2.36 -29.35 -23.53
N GLY A 10 -2.54 -28.21 -24.22
CA GLY A 10 -1.44 -27.37 -24.70
C GLY A 10 -0.56 -26.83 -23.56
N SER A 11 -1.16 -26.34 -22.49
CA SER A 11 -0.44 -25.86 -21.30
C SER A 11 0.31 -26.99 -20.58
N VAL A 12 -0.33 -28.16 -20.42
CA VAL A 12 0.32 -29.34 -19.81
C VAL A 12 1.50 -29.83 -20.66
N LYS A 13 1.39 -29.80 -22.00
CA LYS A 13 2.52 -30.11 -22.90
C LYS A 13 3.71 -29.17 -22.70
N LYS A 14 3.46 -27.87 -22.52
CA LYS A 14 4.53 -26.89 -22.25
C LYS A 14 5.22 -27.17 -20.91
N LEU A 15 4.47 -27.51 -19.87
CA LEU A 15 5.03 -27.87 -18.56
C LEU A 15 5.87 -29.15 -18.63
N ILE A 16 5.44 -30.16 -19.41
CA ILE A 16 6.22 -31.38 -19.65
C ILE A 16 7.50 -31.06 -20.44
N ALA A 17 7.43 -30.18 -21.44
CA ALA A 17 8.60 -29.75 -22.21
C ALA A 17 9.64 -29.02 -21.34
N LEU A 18 9.19 -28.31 -20.31
CA LEU A 18 10.05 -27.68 -19.29
C LEU A 18 10.57 -28.64 -18.21
N LYS A 19 10.32 -29.96 -18.35
CA LYS A 19 10.73 -31.01 -17.39
C LYS A 19 10.16 -30.85 -15.98
N VAL A 20 8.99 -30.23 -15.83
CA VAL A 20 8.28 -30.15 -14.55
C VAL A 20 7.76 -31.56 -14.16
N PRO A 21 7.98 -32.04 -12.93
CA PRO A 21 7.56 -33.38 -12.51
C PRO A 21 6.02 -33.52 -12.49
N ASP A 22 5.51 -34.70 -12.90
CA ASP A 22 4.07 -34.98 -13.00
C ASP A 22 3.29 -34.65 -11.71
N LYS A 23 3.91 -34.86 -10.53
CA LYS A 23 3.28 -34.56 -9.23
C LYS A 23 2.98 -33.07 -9.06
N GLU A 24 3.89 -32.21 -9.50
CA GLU A 24 3.76 -30.75 -9.39
C GLU A 24 2.74 -30.20 -10.40
N ILE A 25 2.69 -30.79 -11.61
CA ILE A 25 1.63 -30.48 -12.59
C ILE A 25 0.26 -30.83 -12.01
N VAL A 26 0.11 -31.94 -11.29
CA VAL A 26 -1.15 -32.33 -10.65
C VAL A 26 -1.55 -31.35 -9.54
N VAL A 27 -0.60 -30.87 -8.72
CA VAL A 27 -0.87 -29.85 -7.68
C VAL A 27 -1.34 -28.54 -8.32
N ASN A 28 -0.63 -28.04 -9.34
CA ASN A 28 -1.01 -26.81 -10.02
C ASN A 28 -2.37 -26.90 -10.72
N LEU A 29 -2.71 -28.07 -11.28
CA LEU A 29 -4.03 -28.30 -11.88
C LEU A 29 -5.14 -28.42 -10.82
N ARG A 30 -4.82 -28.93 -9.63
CA ARG A 30 -5.75 -28.98 -8.49
C ARG A 30 -6.10 -27.58 -7.99
N ASP A 31 -5.11 -26.69 -7.94
CA ASP A 31 -5.30 -25.31 -7.49
C ASP A 31 -6.21 -24.50 -8.43
N VAL A 32 -6.26 -24.85 -9.71
CA VAL A 32 -7.21 -24.28 -10.69
C VAL A 32 -8.55 -25.03 -10.75
N GLY A 33 -8.82 -25.91 -9.78
CA GLY A 33 -10.10 -26.60 -9.62
C GLY A 33 -10.30 -27.83 -10.50
N ILE A 34 -9.22 -28.42 -11.04
CA ILE A 34 -9.29 -29.68 -11.80
C ILE A 34 -9.04 -30.86 -10.87
N ASP A 35 -9.96 -31.82 -10.85
CA ASP A 35 -9.85 -33.01 -10.00
C ASP A 35 -8.60 -33.84 -10.33
N GLU A 36 -8.02 -34.49 -9.32
CA GLU A 36 -6.75 -35.22 -9.43
C GLU A 36 -6.80 -36.31 -10.52
N LYS A 37 -7.95 -36.98 -10.67
CA LYS A 37 -8.16 -38.00 -11.73
C LYS A 37 -8.18 -37.37 -13.12
N GLN A 38 -8.76 -36.18 -13.25
CA GLN A 38 -8.79 -35.44 -14.51
C GLN A 38 -7.41 -34.89 -14.88
N ALA A 39 -6.65 -34.38 -13.92
CA ALA A 39 -5.28 -33.92 -14.10
C ALA A 39 -4.36 -35.04 -14.61
N LYS A 40 -4.42 -36.24 -13.99
CA LYS A 40 -3.66 -37.42 -14.43
C LYS A 40 -4.03 -37.84 -15.87
N ASN A 41 -5.31 -37.75 -16.23
CA ASN A 41 -5.76 -38.04 -17.60
C ASN A 41 -5.26 -37.00 -18.63
N LEU A 42 -5.20 -35.71 -18.26
CA LEU A 42 -4.64 -34.65 -19.12
C LEU A 42 -3.14 -34.83 -19.35
N ILE A 43 -2.38 -35.19 -18.33
CA ILE A 43 -0.94 -35.50 -18.44
C ILE A 43 -0.73 -36.71 -19.37
N LYS A 44 -1.52 -37.77 -19.21
CA LYS A 44 -1.45 -38.95 -20.08
C LYS A 44 -1.75 -38.62 -21.55
N LEU A 45 -2.79 -37.82 -21.80
CA LEU A 45 -3.14 -37.36 -23.15
C LEU A 45 -2.05 -36.45 -23.76
N ALA A 46 -1.46 -35.56 -22.94
CA ALA A 46 -0.38 -34.68 -23.38
C ALA A 46 0.88 -35.45 -23.78
N LYS A 47 1.25 -36.50 -23.03
CA LYS A 47 2.39 -37.39 -23.35
C LYS A 47 2.15 -38.29 -24.56
N GLN A 48 0.91 -38.73 -24.79
CA GLN A 48 0.56 -39.62 -25.89
C GLN A 48 0.42 -38.92 -27.24
N THR A 49 0.28 -37.59 -27.27
CA THR A 49 0.19 -36.88 -28.55
C THR A 49 1.61 -36.58 -29.05
N PRO A 50 2.08 -37.20 -30.15
CA PRO A 50 3.40 -36.93 -30.70
C PRO A 50 3.56 -35.44 -30.99
N SER A 51 4.67 -34.84 -30.58
CA SER A 51 4.95 -33.43 -30.89
C SER A 51 5.02 -33.27 -32.40
N GLU A 52 4.06 -32.56 -32.96
CA GLU A 52 4.06 -32.11 -34.35
C GLU A 52 5.36 -31.32 -34.55
N LYS A 53 6.26 -31.85 -35.40
CA LYS A 53 7.63 -31.37 -35.58
C LYS A 53 7.64 -29.86 -35.84
N GLU A 54 8.27 -29.11 -34.94
CA GLU A 54 8.59 -27.70 -35.15
C GLU A 54 9.37 -27.54 -36.46
N VAL A 55 8.81 -26.71 -37.33
CA VAL A 55 9.42 -26.28 -38.59
C VAL A 55 10.71 -25.53 -38.25
N LYS A 56 11.83 -26.10 -38.68
CA LYS A 56 13.16 -25.51 -38.60
C LYS A 56 13.18 -24.13 -39.27
N LYS A 57 13.57 -23.13 -38.48
CA LYS A 57 14.04 -21.82 -38.91
C LYS A 57 15.34 -22.01 -39.72
N PRO A 58 15.51 -21.43 -40.93
CA PRO A 58 16.72 -21.61 -41.71
C PRO A 58 17.84 -20.70 -41.17
N GLU A 59 18.92 -21.36 -40.75
CA GLU A 59 20.22 -20.78 -40.45
C GLU A 59 21.19 -21.32 -41.53
N SER A 60 21.70 -20.47 -42.41
CA SER A 60 22.89 -20.77 -43.21
C SER A 60 23.54 -19.47 -43.73
N ASN A 61 24.41 -18.90 -42.91
CA ASN A 61 25.52 -18.06 -43.35
C ASN A 61 26.74 -19.00 -43.51
N PRO A 62 27.31 -19.21 -44.71
CA PRO A 62 28.51 -20.02 -44.85
C PRO A 62 29.77 -19.18 -44.63
N GLU A 63 30.61 -19.71 -43.74
CA GLU A 63 31.97 -19.29 -43.41
C GLU A 63 32.93 -19.42 -44.62
N PRO A 64 33.87 -18.47 -44.83
CA PRO A 64 34.77 -18.47 -45.99
C PRO A 64 36.00 -19.36 -45.79
N LYS A 65 36.33 -20.17 -46.80
CA LYS A 65 37.61 -20.89 -46.91
C LYS A 65 38.68 -20.04 -47.63
N PRO A 66 39.98 -20.30 -47.39
CA PRO A 66 41.05 -19.31 -47.50
C PRO A 66 41.66 -19.19 -48.91
N LEU A 67 42.18 -17.99 -49.17
CA LEU A 67 43.01 -17.59 -50.31
C LEU A 67 44.20 -18.52 -50.58
N PRO A 68 44.62 -18.59 -51.86
CA PRO A 68 46.01 -18.39 -52.22
C PRO A 68 46.19 -17.15 -53.13
N LYS A 69 47.02 -16.20 -52.67
CA LYS A 69 47.70 -15.13 -53.43
C LYS A 69 48.88 -15.74 -54.26
N PRO A 70 49.66 -14.98 -55.05
CA PRO A 70 49.38 -13.85 -55.96
C PRO A 70 50.23 -13.90 -57.27
N VAL A 71 49.76 -13.34 -58.40
CA VAL A 71 50.62 -12.76 -59.47
C VAL A 71 49.78 -11.66 -60.16
N ALA A 72 49.88 -10.39 -59.78
CA ALA A 72 50.80 -9.37 -60.30
C ALA A 72 50.62 -9.05 -61.80
N LYS A 73 49.84 -8.01 -62.14
CA LYS A 73 50.34 -6.70 -62.62
C LYS A 73 49.26 -5.88 -63.37
N GLU A 74 49.26 -4.59 -63.04
CA GLU A 74 49.03 -3.42 -63.91
C GLU A 74 47.70 -3.27 -64.66
N ALA A 75 46.89 -2.31 -64.20
CA ALA A 75 46.56 -1.06 -64.91
C ALA A 75 45.21 -0.50 -64.43
N THR A 76 45.25 0.63 -63.74
CA THR A 76 44.15 1.62 -63.66
C THR A 76 44.50 2.77 -64.63
N PRO A 77 43.60 3.73 -64.99
CA PRO A 77 42.33 4.09 -64.32
C PRO A 77 41.17 4.52 -65.27
N LYS A 78 40.08 5.06 -64.69
CA LYS A 78 39.12 6.05 -65.25
C LYS A 78 37.97 5.48 -66.15
N VAL A 79 36.69 5.87 -66.09
CA VAL A 79 35.90 6.96 -65.48
C VAL A 79 34.44 6.47 -65.32
N ALA A 80 33.82 6.67 -64.16
CA ALA A 80 32.37 6.68 -63.98
C ALA A 80 32.00 7.94 -63.19
N GLU A 81 31.82 9.05 -63.92
CA GLU A 81 30.94 10.17 -63.54
C GLU A 81 29.50 9.63 -63.72
N GLU A 82 28.56 9.66 -62.77
CA GLU A 82 28.18 10.68 -61.80
C GLU A 82 27.92 12.06 -62.43
N LYS A 83 26.88 12.09 -63.27
CA LYS A 83 26.04 13.25 -63.57
C LYS A 83 24.61 12.91 -63.13
N SER A 84 23.83 13.76 -62.50
CA SER A 84 24.02 15.08 -61.90
C SER A 84 22.70 15.36 -61.19
N LEU A 85 22.77 15.68 -59.90
CA LEU A 85 21.65 15.98 -59.01
C LEU A 85 21.03 17.38 -59.26
N ASP A 86 21.24 17.94 -60.45
CA ASP A 86 20.90 19.32 -60.80
C ASP A 86 19.59 19.49 -61.59
N GLN A 87 18.89 18.41 -61.94
CA GLN A 87 17.56 18.51 -62.58
C GLN A 87 16.38 18.48 -61.61
N ILE A 88 16.59 18.17 -60.33
CA ILE A 88 15.50 18.02 -59.34
C ILE A 88 15.17 19.35 -58.61
N LYS A 89 16.02 20.38 -58.71
CA LYS A 89 15.84 21.62 -57.95
C LYS A 89 15.00 22.71 -58.65
N ASN A 90 14.51 22.49 -59.86
CA ASN A 90 13.87 23.52 -60.69
C ASN A 90 12.35 23.40 -60.94
N GLU A 91 11.62 22.53 -60.22
CA GLU A 91 10.17 22.34 -60.44
C GLU A 91 9.23 22.78 -59.31
N LEU A 92 9.72 23.47 -58.26
CA LEU A 92 8.87 23.94 -57.13
C LEU A 92 8.75 25.46 -56.97
N GLN A 93 9.01 26.24 -58.02
CA GLN A 93 8.71 27.68 -58.02
C GLN A 93 7.99 28.15 -59.28
N LYS A 94 6.69 27.85 -59.40
CA LYS A 94 5.72 28.75 -60.05
C LYS A 94 4.37 28.67 -59.33
N LYS A 95 3.82 29.86 -59.01
CA LYS A 95 2.56 30.22 -58.34
C LYS A 95 2.69 30.37 -56.81
N ASP A 96 2.48 31.51 -56.16
CA ASP A 96 1.80 32.74 -56.55
C ASP A 96 2.46 33.99 -55.95
N PHE A 97 2.44 35.05 -56.76
CA PHE A 97 2.65 36.44 -56.42
C PHE A 97 1.41 36.94 -55.65
N VAL A 98 1.58 37.71 -54.56
CA VAL A 98 0.87 38.98 -54.27
C VAL A 98 1.17 39.48 -52.83
N LYS A 99 1.81 40.66 -52.82
CA LYS A 99 1.72 41.84 -51.93
C LYS A 99 2.36 41.89 -50.54
N ASP A 100 3.31 42.84 -50.50
CA ASP A 100 3.47 43.96 -49.55
C ASP A 100 3.67 43.66 -48.07
N GLU A 101 4.92 43.86 -47.60
CA GLU A 101 5.17 44.82 -46.52
C GLU A 101 6.66 45.15 -46.39
N LYS A 102 6.97 46.45 -46.45
CA LYS A 102 8.30 47.00 -46.20
C LYS A 102 8.59 46.90 -44.70
N MET A 103 9.58 46.10 -44.31
CA MET A 103 10.27 46.26 -43.03
C MET A 103 11.76 46.57 -43.25
N SER A 104 12.16 47.71 -42.69
CA SER A 104 13.47 48.33 -42.74
C SER A 104 14.58 47.44 -42.16
N GLU A 105 15.75 47.45 -42.80
CA GLU A 105 16.97 46.71 -42.42
C GLU A 105 17.63 47.19 -41.11
N GLY A 106 17.06 48.18 -40.41
CA GLY A 106 17.56 48.67 -39.12
C GLY A 106 17.35 47.73 -37.92
N ASP A 107 16.35 46.85 -37.95
CA ASP A 107 15.91 46.13 -36.74
C ASP A 107 16.45 44.69 -36.60
N LYS A 108 17.02 44.11 -37.67
CA LYS A 108 17.51 42.71 -37.63
C LYS A 108 18.82 42.54 -36.88
N LYS A 109 19.62 43.60 -36.71
CA LYS A 109 20.87 43.55 -35.92
C LYS A 109 20.66 43.66 -34.40
N SER A 110 19.57 44.30 -33.94
CA SER A 110 19.32 44.43 -32.49
C SER A 110 18.76 43.15 -31.82
N PHE A 111 18.22 42.23 -32.62
CA PHE A 111 17.60 41.00 -32.10
C PHE A 111 18.63 39.92 -31.75
N PHE A 112 19.67 39.75 -32.57
CA PHE A 112 20.73 38.76 -32.32
C PHE A 112 21.69 39.18 -31.19
N GLU A 113 21.94 40.48 -31.02
CA GLU A 113 22.81 40.99 -29.96
C GLU A 113 22.14 40.95 -28.56
N LYS A 114 20.79 40.92 -28.51
CA LYS A 114 20.02 40.69 -27.28
C LYS A 114 19.94 39.21 -26.87
N LEU A 115 20.11 38.26 -27.78
CA LEU A 115 20.11 36.83 -27.44
C LEU A 115 21.46 36.36 -26.88
N VAL A 116 22.58 36.90 -27.37
CA VAL A 116 23.92 36.50 -26.91
C VAL A 116 24.25 37.07 -25.52
N ASN A 117 23.71 38.23 -25.15
CA ASN A 117 23.94 38.85 -23.83
C ASN A 117 23.04 38.37 -22.69
N ARG A 118 22.09 37.43 -22.93
CA ARG A 118 21.24 36.85 -21.87
C ARG A 118 21.79 35.55 -21.26
N SER A 119 22.88 34.99 -21.79
CA SER A 119 23.48 33.75 -21.30
C SER A 119 24.63 33.93 -20.29
N ALA A 120 24.98 35.16 -19.91
CA ALA A 120 26.20 35.44 -19.14
C ALA A 120 25.97 36.09 -17.75
N LYS A 121 24.77 35.97 -17.15
CA LYS A 121 24.56 36.50 -15.79
C LYS A 121 23.43 35.81 -15.03
N GLU A 122 23.73 34.67 -14.42
CA GLU A 122 23.09 34.30 -13.15
C GLU A 122 24.14 33.80 -12.14
N PRO A 123 24.09 34.30 -10.89
CA PRO A 123 25.02 33.94 -9.85
C PRO A 123 24.69 32.57 -9.23
N SER A 124 25.73 31.81 -8.96
CA SER A 124 25.73 30.59 -8.16
C SER A 124 24.94 30.75 -6.86
N LYS A 125 23.79 30.05 -6.74
CA LYS A 125 23.18 29.75 -5.44
C LYS A 125 23.53 28.32 -5.05
N LYS A 126 24.36 28.26 -4.01
CA LYS A 126 24.75 27.05 -3.27
C LYS A 126 23.51 26.35 -2.69
N SER A 127 23.53 25.02 -2.81
CA SER A 127 22.95 24.00 -1.93
C SER A 127 22.03 24.48 -0.79
N LYS A 128 20.72 24.24 -0.95
CA LYS A 128 19.77 24.01 0.14
C LYS A 128 19.08 22.67 -0.12
N ILE A 129 19.66 21.59 0.40
CA ILE A 129 19.04 20.25 0.43
C ILE A 129 18.72 19.81 1.88
N ASP A 130 19.06 20.61 2.90
CA ASP A 130 18.79 20.25 4.31
C ASP A 130 17.58 20.99 4.94
N GLU A 131 16.71 21.62 4.16
CA GLU A 131 15.61 22.45 4.68
C GLU A 131 14.20 21.94 4.28
N ILE A 132 14.02 20.60 4.22
CA ILE A 132 12.70 19.95 4.03
C ILE A 132 12.34 19.01 5.21
N ALA A 133 13.15 18.99 6.28
CA ALA A 133 12.88 18.16 7.46
C ALA A 133 12.08 18.85 8.59
N GLU A 134 11.67 20.11 8.43
CA GLU A 134 11.06 20.90 9.52
C GLU A 134 9.79 21.66 9.10
N ALA A 135 8.82 20.94 8.54
CA ALA A 135 7.48 21.48 8.26
C ALA A 135 6.38 20.44 8.51
N ILE A 136 6.44 19.75 9.65
CA ILE A 136 5.31 19.00 10.19
C ILE A 136 5.11 19.43 11.65
N GLN A 137 4.35 20.50 11.85
CA GLN A 137 3.55 20.70 13.06
C GLN A 137 2.11 21.08 12.66
N PRO A 138 1.09 20.56 13.37
CA PRO A 138 -0.30 20.71 13.00
C PRO A 138 -0.84 22.06 13.50
N LYS A 139 -1.37 22.88 12.58
CA LYS A 139 -2.13 24.07 12.95
C LYS A 139 -3.58 23.66 13.21
N VAL A 140 -3.91 23.58 14.49
CA VAL A 140 -5.28 23.48 15.01
C VAL A 140 -5.90 24.88 14.94
N GLU A 141 -6.78 25.13 13.96
CA GLU A 141 -7.69 26.27 13.96
C GLU A 141 -9.11 25.74 13.77
N GLY A 142 -9.90 25.86 14.83
CA GLY A 142 -11.27 25.36 14.89
C GLY A 142 -12.23 26.25 14.11
N GLU A 143 -13.02 25.63 13.25
CA GLU A 143 -14.27 26.20 12.77
C GLU A 143 -15.46 25.56 13.48
N LYS A 144 -16.29 26.45 14.04
CA LYS A 144 -17.56 26.15 14.72
C LYS A 144 -18.56 25.50 13.75
N PRO A 145 -19.40 24.56 14.23
CA PRO A 145 -20.48 23.99 13.42
C PRO A 145 -21.65 24.97 13.30
N LYS A 146 -22.19 25.09 12.08
CA LYS A 146 -23.52 25.67 11.82
C LYS A 146 -24.55 24.55 11.57
N PRO A 147 -25.85 24.82 11.79
CA PRO A 147 -26.79 23.85 12.32
C PRO A 147 -27.63 23.12 11.26
N VAL A 148 -28.09 21.93 11.66
CA VAL A 148 -29.44 21.36 11.45
C VAL A 148 -29.98 21.35 10.02
N VAL A 149 -30.01 20.14 9.44
CA VAL A 149 -31.04 19.74 8.47
C VAL A 149 -31.74 18.51 9.03
N GLU A 150 -32.96 18.73 9.54
CA GLU A 150 -33.93 17.69 9.88
C GLU A 150 -34.34 16.91 8.62
N ILE A 151 -34.27 15.58 8.68
CA ILE A 151 -34.98 14.68 7.76
C ILE A 151 -35.66 13.60 8.62
N PRO A 152 -36.92 13.25 8.32
CA PRO A 152 -37.90 12.83 9.33
C PRO A 152 -37.85 11.34 9.68
N ALA A 153 -38.21 11.06 10.92
CA ALA A 153 -38.35 9.73 11.51
C ALA A 153 -39.42 8.85 10.81
N PRO A 154 -39.16 7.55 10.61
CA PRO A 154 -40.20 6.56 10.48
C PRO A 154 -40.50 5.92 11.86
N LYS A 155 -41.71 6.22 12.32
CA LYS A 155 -42.63 5.46 13.20
C LYS A 155 -42.16 4.06 13.69
N PRO A 156 -42.22 3.78 15.00
CA PRO A 156 -42.01 2.45 15.55
C PRO A 156 -43.34 1.66 15.63
N GLU A 157 -43.30 0.37 15.30
CA GLU A 157 -44.32 -0.60 15.70
C GLU A 157 -43.70 -1.70 16.60
N PRO A 158 -44.49 -2.26 17.52
CA PRO A 158 -43.98 -2.87 18.74
C PRO A 158 -43.89 -4.40 18.63
N LYS A 159 -42.83 -4.97 19.21
CA LYS A 159 -42.86 -6.37 19.68
C LYS A 159 -42.47 -6.42 21.15
N SER A 160 -43.52 -6.50 21.96
CA SER A 160 -43.49 -6.86 23.36
C SER A 160 -42.92 -8.28 23.52
N ILE A 161 -41.82 -8.42 24.25
CA ILE A 161 -41.49 -9.66 24.96
C ILE A 161 -41.35 -9.27 26.43
N GLU A 162 -42.37 -9.68 27.16
CA GLU A 162 -42.60 -9.53 28.58
C GLU A 162 -41.52 -10.28 29.37
N GLN A 163 -40.56 -9.55 29.96
CA GLN A 163 -39.73 -10.05 31.06
C GLN A 163 -40.16 -9.38 32.35
N LYS A 164 -40.79 -10.19 33.21
CA LYS A 164 -41.17 -9.87 34.59
C LYS A 164 -39.97 -9.33 35.39
N PRO A 165 -40.08 -8.18 36.07
CA PRO A 165 -39.09 -7.78 37.06
C PRO A 165 -39.22 -8.66 38.32
N ILE A 166 -38.12 -9.30 38.69
CA ILE A 166 -37.92 -9.97 39.97
C ILE A 166 -37.84 -8.87 41.05
N PRO A 167 -38.63 -8.92 42.12
CA PRO A 167 -38.55 -7.91 43.18
C PRO A 167 -37.24 -8.07 43.97
N ALA A 168 -36.48 -6.98 44.05
CA ALA A 168 -35.35 -6.84 44.95
C ALA A 168 -35.84 -6.84 46.41
N VAL A 169 -35.91 -8.02 47.02
CA VAL A 169 -36.09 -8.17 48.47
C VAL A 169 -34.72 -8.00 49.11
N VAL A 170 -34.50 -6.84 49.72
CA VAL A 170 -33.38 -6.57 50.63
C VAL A 170 -33.77 -7.11 52.02
N PRO A 171 -33.10 -8.14 52.57
CA PRO A 171 -33.25 -8.45 53.98
C PRO A 171 -32.28 -7.60 54.79
N LYS A 172 -32.82 -6.68 55.60
CA LYS A 172 -32.11 -6.05 56.71
C LYS A 172 -31.77 -7.12 57.76
N PRO A 173 -30.52 -7.25 58.23
CA PRO A 173 -30.24 -8.00 59.45
C PRO A 173 -30.54 -7.11 60.65
N VAL A 174 -31.64 -7.39 61.36
CA VAL A 174 -31.88 -6.86 62.71
C VAL A 174 -31.37 -7.90 63.70
N MET A 175 -30.18 -7.68 64.25
CA MET A 175 -29.73 -8.39 65.45
C MET A 175 -30.38 -7.76 66.68
N PRO A 176 -30.98 -8.54 67.60
CA PRO A 176 -31.24 -8.06 68.95
C PRO A 176 -30.01 -8.29 69.83
N LEU A 177 -29.42 -7.20 70.35
CA LEU A 177 -28.47 -7.26 71.45
C LEU A 177 -29.13 -7.85 72.70
N PRO A 178 -28.52 -8.82 73.40
CA PRO A 178 -28.89 -9.14 74.77
C PRO A 178 -28.31 -8.07 75.72
N LYS A 179 -29.21 -7.36 76.41
CA LYS A 179 -28.87 -6.49 77.54
C LYS A 179 -28.36 -7.34 78.71
N SER A 180 -27.05 -7.33 78.93
CA SER A 180 -26.43 -7.80 80.18
C SER A 180 -26.62 -6.74 81.26
N ALA A 181 -27.69 -6.86 82.04
CA ALA A 181 -27.88 -6.10 83.28
C ALA A 181 -27.04 -6.76 84.40
N ALA A 182 -25.83 -6.25 84.60
CA ALA A 182 -25.04 -6.52 85.79
C ALA A 182 -25.19 -5.35 86.76
N GLN A 183 -25.78 -5.61 87.93
CA GLN A 183 -25.78 -4.72 89.09
C GLN A 183 -25.83 -5.56 90.38
N PRO A 184 -25.42 -5.03 91.55
CA PRO A 184 -24.18 -5.44 92.20
C PRO A 184 -24.36 -6.07 93.59
N LYS A 185 -23.25 -6.63 94.12
CA LYS A 185 -23.11 -7.11 95.49
C LYS A 185 -23.16 -5.97 96.51
N SER A 186 -24.02 -6.16 97.52
CA SER A 186 -23.92 -5.84 98.96
C SER A 186 -22.88 -4.82 99.45
N VAL A 187 -23.27 -3.94 100.38
CA VAL A 187 -22.71 -3.82 101.76
C VAL A 187 -23.21 -2.53 102.44
N VAL A 188 -23.96 -2.72 103.55
CA VAL A 188 -24.03 -1.92 104.78
C VAL A 188 -24.73 -0.54 104.76
N GLN A 189 -25.92 -0.50 105.38
CA GLN A 189 -26.42 0.66 106.14
C GLN A 189 -26.79 0.22 107.58
N PRO A 190 -26.54 1.06 108.61
CA PRO A 190 -26.74 0.71 110.02
C PRO A 190 -28.17 1.00 110.55
N LYS A 191 -28.55 0.20 111.56
CA LYS A 191 -29.76 0.29 112.42
C LYS A 191 -30.01 1.67 113.04
N PRO A 192 -31.28 2.11 113.18
CA PRO A 192 -31.72 3.00 114.24
C PRO A 192 -32.33 2.21 115.42
N ILE A 193 -31.98 2.67 116.63
CA ILE A 193 -32.52 2.26 117.93
C ILE A 193 -33.83 3.02 118.19
N PRO A 194 -34.84 2.38 118.81
CA PRO A 194 -35.67 3.09 119.78
C PRO A 194 -35.77 2.32 121.10
N ALA A 195 -36.08 3.11 122.13
CA ALA A 195 -35.93 2.80 123.53
C ALA A 195 -37.17 2.16 124.18
N GLN A 196 -36.97 1.77 125.46
CA GLN A 196 -37.92 1.79 126.59
C GLN A 196 -38.73 0.53 126.99
N ARG A 197 -38.54 0.21 128.29
CA ARG A 197 -39.52 -0.11 129.36
C ARG A 197 -40.01 -1.56 129.59
N THR A 198 -39.40 -2.16 130.62
CA THR A 198 -40.00 -2.75 131.85
C THR A 198 -41.37 -3.44 131.82
N SER A 199 -41.39 -4.68 132.34
CA SER A 199 -42.17 -5.17 133.50
C SER A 199 -43.05 -6.42 133.29
N SER A 200 -42.96 -7.27 134.32
CA SER A 200 -43.87 -8.34 134.76
C SER A 200 -43.99 -9.64 133.93
N LEU A 201 -43.50 -10.70 134.58
CA LEU A 201 -43.77 -12.11 134.31
C LEU A 201 -45.25 -12.40 134.57
N ASP A 202 -45.94 -12.92 133.56
CA ASP A 202 -47.32 -13.38 133.62
C ASP A 202 -47.36 -14.81 133.08
N ILE A 203 -47.86 -15.75 133.87
CA ILE A 203 -47.71 -17.21 133.67
C ILE A 203 -48.57 -17.72 132.49
N SER A 204 -49.54 -16.94 132.01
CA SER A 204 -50.22 -17.18 130.73
C SER A 204 -49.29 -17.09 129.50
N LYS A 205 -48.17 -16.36 129.60
CA LYS A 205 -47.17 -16.25 128.51
C LYS A 205 -46.34 -17.52 128.32
N LEU A 206 -46.33 -18.45 129.28
CA LEU A 206 -45.59 -19.72 129.18
C LEU A 206 -46.31 -20.74 128.30
N TRP A 207 -47.64 -20.76 128.34
CA TRP A 207 -48.47 -21.58 127.44
C TRP A 207 -48.48 -21.02 126.02
N GLU A 208 -48.61 -19.71 125.87
CA GLU A 208 -48.37 -19.04 124.58
C GLU A 208 -46.94 -19.30 124.09
N LYS A 209 -45.90 -19.18 124.92
CA LYS A 209 -44.52 -19.50 124.49
C LYS A 209 -44.31 -20.95 124.09
N GLY A 210 -44.89 -21.93 124.78
CA GLY A 210 -44.72 -23.35 124.46
C GLY A 210 -45.38 -23.72 123.13
N ILE A 211 -46.63 -23.28 122.93
CA ILE A 211 -47.36 -23.52 121.68
C ILE A 211 -46.78 -22.66 120.55
N LEU A 212 -46.45 -21.38 120.78
CA LEU A 212 -45.81 -20.52 119.78
C LEU A 212 -44.38 -20.98 119.45
N SER A 213 -43.66 -21.61 120.38
CA SER A 213 -42.36 -22.24 120.11
C SER A 213 -42.54 -23.41 119.17
N SER A 214 -43.42 -24.36 119.49
CA SER A 214 -43.65 -25.53 118.63
C SER A 214 -44.24 -25.14 117.27
N VAL A 215 -45.13 -24.14 117.23
CA VAL A 215 -45.63 -23.57 115.96
C VAL A 215 -44.51 -22.87 115.20
N ASN A 216 -43.63 -22.10 115.86
CA ASN A 216 -42.46 -21.49 115.21
C ASN A 216 -41.47 -22.53 114.68
N ASP A 217 -41.24 -23.62 115.42
CA ASP A 217 -40.36 -24.72 115.01
C ASP A 217 -40.94 -25.43 113.78
N LYS A 218 -42.24 -25.73 113.78
CA LYS A 218 -42.93 -26.25 112.58
C LYS A 218 -42.97 -25.24 111.43
N LEU A 219 -43.10 -23.95 111.71
CA LEU A 219 -43.02 -22.90 110.69
C LEU A 219 -41.61 -22.81 110.11
N LYS A 220 -40.59 -23.09 110.92
CA LYS A 220 -39.19 -23.15 110.50
C LYS A 220 -38.94 -24.40 109.65
N GLU A 221 -39.42 -25.57 110.06
CA GLU A 221 -39.39 -26.79 109.24
C GLU A 221 -40.13 -26.61 107.92
N ILE A 222 -41.32 -26.01 107.92
CA ILE A 222 -42.07 -25.70 106.69
C ILE A 222 -41.29 -24.73 105.80
N LYS A 223 -40.60 -23.74 106.38
CA LYS A 223 -39.73 -22.82 105.62
C LYS A 223 -38.50 -23.53 105.05
N GLU A 224 -37.89 -24.45 105.79
CA GLU A 224 -36.76 -25.27 105.33
C GLU A 224 -37.20 -26.22 104.21
N ILE A 225 -38.32 -26.94 104.38
CA ILE A 225 -38.91 -27.79 103.34
C ILE A 225 -39.26 -26.95 102.11
N LYS A 226 -39.83 -25.75 102.28
CA LYS A 226 -40.13 -24.85 101.17
C LYS A 226 -38.84 -24.44 100.44
N ALA A 227 -37.79 -24.09 101.17
CA ALA A 227 -36.50 -23.74 100.58
C ALA A 227 -35.89 -24.92 99.82
N ASP A 228 -35.93 -26.13 100.38
CA ASP A 228 -35.45 -27.34 99.71
C ASP A 228 -36.25 -27.67 98.43
N VAL A 229 -37.57 -27.48 98.46
CA VAL A 229 -38.44 -27.64 97.29
C VAL A 229 -38.14 -26.57 96.25
N ASP A 230 -37.98 -25.31 96.64
CA ASP A 230 -37.63 -24.21 95.73
C ASP A 230 -36.26 -24.48 95.08
N ILE A 231 -35.26 -24.94 95.85
CA ILE A 231 -33.93 -25.35 95.33
C ILE A 231 -34.06 -26.54 94.36
N ALA A 232 -34.87 -27.55 94.68
CA ALA A 232 -35.07 -28.70 93.81
C ALA A 232 -35.79 -28.32 92.50
N ILE A 233 -36.77 -27.41 92.57
CA ILE A 233 -37.47 -26.87 91.40
C ILE A 233 -36.49 -26.05 90.55
N GLU A 234 -35.70 -25.17 91.15
CA GLU A 234 -34.72 -24.33 90.45
C GLU A 234 -33.65 -25.19 89.76
N LYS A 235 -33.11 -26.20 90.46
CA LYS A 235 -32.18 -27.16 89.88
C LYS A 235 -32.78 -27.95 88.71
N ARG A 236 -34.04 -28.39 88.84
CA ARG A 236 -34.73 -29.11 87.76
C ARG A 236 -35.07 -28.20 86.58
N ALA A 237 -35.43 -26.94 86.85
CA ALA A 237 -35.64 -25.93 85.82
C ALA A 237 -34.34 -25.64 85.06
N ASP A 238 -33.21 -25.51 85.76
CA ASP A 238 -31.89 -25.35 85.17
C ASP A 238 -31.46 -26.56 84.34
N GLU A 239 -31.71 -27.77 84.80
CA GLU A 239 -31.41 -29.00 84.05
C GLU A 239 -32.25 -29.11 82.78
N VAL A 240 -33.54 -28.75 82.84
CA VAL A 240 -34.42 -28.71 81.65
C VAL A 240 -33.99 -27.59 80.70
N ALA A 241 -33.69 -26.40 81.22
CA ALA A 241 -33.19 -25.28 80.43
C ALA A 241 -31.87 -25.63 79.73
N LYS A 242 -30.92 -26.29 80.42
CA LYS A 242 -29.68 -26.78 79.80
C LYS A 242 -29.94 -27.80 78.70
N LYS A 243 -30.89 -28.73 78.90
CA LYS A 243 -31.27 -29.69 77.85
C LYS A 243 -31.88 -29.01 76.63
N GLU A 244 -32.75 -28.03 76.82
CA GLU A 244 -33.35 -27.27 75.71
C GLU A 244 -32.32 -26.37 75.01
N ILE A 245 -31.42 -25.70 75.76
CA ILE A 245 -30.30 -24.94 75.19
C ILE A 245 -29.40 -25.84 74.35
N ASN A 246 -29.06 -27.05 74.83
CA ASN A 246 -28.26 -28.00 74.05
C ASN A 246 -28.98 -28.45 72.77
N LYS A 247 -30.30 -28.66 72.79
CA LYS A 247 -31.06 -28.99 71.58
C LYS A 247 -31.07 -27.84 70.58
N ILE A 248 -31.28 -26.60 71.06
CA ILE A 248 -31.23 -25.40 70.22
C ILE A 248 -29.86 -25.25 69.61
N GLN A 249 -28.80 -25.50 70.39
CA GLN A 249 -27.42 -25.41 69.91
C GLN A 249 -27.12 -26.48 68.85
N VAL A 250 -27.54 -27.73 69.05
CA VAL A 250 -27.39 -28.79 68.03
C VAL A 250 -28.18 -28.46 66.75
N LEU A 251 -29.38 -27.91 66.86
CA LEU A 251 -30.15 -27.45 65.69
C LEU A 251 -29.45 -26.30 64.97
N PHE A 252 -28.88 -25.35 65.72
CA PHE A 252 -28.14 -24.23 65.15
C PHE A 252 -26.87 -24.69 64.45
N ASP A 253 -26.09 -25.58 65.07
CA ASP A 253 -24.88 -26.16 64.49
C ASP A 253 -25.21 -26.99 63.24
N SER A 254 -26.33 -27.73 63.25
CA SER A 254 -26.81 -28.48 62.08
C SER A 254 -27.24 -27.55 60.94
N GLN A 255 -27.98 -26.48 61.23
CA GLN A 255 -28.37 -25.49 60.23
C GLN A 255 -27.16 -24.73 59.68
N GLN A 256 -26.22 -24.35 60.53
CA GLN A 256 -24.97 -23.71 60.13
C GLN A 256 -24.15 -24.65 59.25
N SER A 257 -24.03 -25.93 59.62
CA SER A 257 -23.32 -26.93 58.82
C SER A 257 -23.96 -27.12 57.45
N LEU A 258 -25.29 -27.27 57.37
CA LEU A 258 -26.01 -27.39 56.09
C LEU A 258 -25.87 -26.14 55.23
N PHE A 259 -25.88 -24.95 55.86
CA PHE A 259 -25.68 -23.71 55.14
C PHE A 259 -24.25 -23.61 54.57
N MET A 260 -23.23 -23.94 55.37
CA MET A 260 -21.84 -23.97 54.93
C MET A 260 -21.61 -25.01 53.83
N GLU A 261 -22.23 -26.19 53.94
CA GLU A 261 -22.15 -27.22 52.91
C GLU A 261 -22.81 -26.77 51.61
N LYS A 262 -23.97 -26.10 51.67
CA LYS A 262 -24.63 -25.52 50.50
C LYS A 262 -23.83 -24.38 49.88
N VAL A 263 -23.18 -23.55 50.69
CA VAL A 263 -22.30 -22.48 50.23
C VAL A 263 -21.07 -23.07 49.54
N ASN A 264 -20.44 -24.08 50.14
CA ASN A 264 -19.30 -24.80 49.56
C ASN A 264 -19.68 -25.49 48.26
N ALA A 265 -20.81 -26.19 48.19
CA ALA A 265 -21.27 -26.83 46.96
C ALA A 265 -21.50 -25.83 45.81
N LYS A 266 -22.07 -24.66 46.11
CA LYS A 266 -22.22 -23.58 45.11
C LYS A 266 -20.89 -22.94 44.73
N LEU A 267 -19.97 -22.79 45.67
CA LEU A 267 -18.61 -22.31 45.40
C LEU A 267 -17.85 -23.29 44.51
N ASP A 268 -17.98 -24.58 44.74
CA ASP A 268 -17.38 -25.64 43.91
C ASP A 268 -18.02 -25.67 42.50
N GLU A 269 -19.34 -25.53 42.39
CA GLU A 269 -20.05 -25.42 41.11
C GLU A 269 -19.57 -24.19 40.32
N LYS A 270 -19.48 -23.03 40.97
CA LYS A 270 -18.94 -21.81 40.35
C LYS A 270 -17.44 -21.91 40.04
N GLY A 271 -16.69 -22.62 40.86
CA GLY A 271 -15.28 -22.93 40.63
C GLY A 271 -15.11 -23.72 39.33
N LYS A 272 -15.91 -24.77 39.13
CA LYS A 272 -15.92 -25.57 37.90
C LYS A 272 -16.35 -24.77 36.67
N GLU A 273 -17.40 -23.94 36.78
CA GLU A 273 -17.81 -23.06 35.67
C GLU A 273 -16.69 -22.10 35.26
N VAL A 274 -15.96 -21.54 36.23
CA VAL A 274 -14.83 -20.65 35.98
C VAL A 274 -13.66 -21.42 35.35
N GLU A 275 -13.37 -22.64 35.82
CA GLU A 275 -12.34 -23.51 35.25
C GLU A 275 -12.65 -23.87 33.79
N GLU A 276 -13.89 -24.27 33.47
CA GLU A 276 -14.33 -24.53 32.10
C GLU A 276 -14.23 -23.29 31.20
N LEU A 277 -14.54 -22.10 31.73
CA LEU A 277 -14.44 -20.85 30.99
C LEU A 277 -12.96 -20.49 30.71
N ILE A 278 -12.09 -20.69 31.69
CA ILE A 278 -10.64 -20.51 31.55
C ILE A 278 -10.09 -21.47 30.49
N ASP A 279 -10.44 -22.76 30.57
CA ASP A 279 -9.99 -23.76 29.60
C ASP A 279 -10.49 -23.46 28.18
N LYS A 280 -11.76 -23.07 28.04
CA LYS A 280 -12.31 -22.62 26.76
C LYS A 280 -11.54 -21.42 26.22
N LYS A 281 -11.22 -20.44 27.07
CA LYS A 281 -10.43 -19.26 26.67
C LYS A 281 -8.99 -19.60 26.31
N ILE A 282 -8.37 -20.56 27.00
CA ILE A 282 -7.03 -21.05 26.65
C ILE A 282 -7.04 -21.73 25.27
N VAL A 283 -8.08 -22.52 24.95
CA VAL A 283 -8.22 -23.15 23.63
C VAL A 283 -8.44 -22.11 22.53
N GLU A 284 -9.34 -21.14 22.75
CA GLU A 284 -9.55 -20.03 21.81
C GLU A 284 -8.25 -19.25 21.56
N MET A 285 -7.48 -18.95 22.62
CA MET A 285 -6.22 -18.23 22.53
C MET A 285 -5.12 -19.04 21.81
N LYS A 286 -5.07 -20.37 22.00
CA LYS A 286 -4.18 -21.24 21.22
C LYS A 286 -4.55 -21.27 19.74
N GLN A 287 -5.85 -21.29 19.42
CA GLN A 287 -6.33 -21.29 18.05
C GLN A 287 -6.05 -19.96 17.34
N THR A 288 -6.24 -18.83 18.02
CA THR A 288 -5.87 -17.52 17.47
C THR A 288 -4.36 -17.40 17.30
N SER A 289 -3.55 -17.86 18.27
CA SER A 289 -2.09 -17.88 18.14
C SER A 289 -1.63 -18.71 16.94
N SER A 290 -2.19 -19.91 16.73
CA SER A 290 -1.85 -20.75 15.58
C SER A 290 -2.26 -20.13 14.24
N THR A 291 -3.41 -19.44 14.20
CA THR A 291 -3.86 -18.71 13.01
C THR A 291 -2.91 -17.55 12.70
N LEU A 292 -2.49 -16.81 13.72
CA LEU A 292 -1.58 -15.68 13.61
C LEU A 292 -0.17 -16.13 13.17
N GLU A 293 0.34 -17.25 13.68
CA GLU A 293 1.60 -17.85 13.20
C GLU A 293 1.53 -18.24 11.72
N LYS A 294 0.40 -18.80 11.28
CA LYS A 294 0.19 -19.14 9.86
C LYS A 294 0.16 -17.89 8.98
N GLU A 295 -0.57 -16.85 9.39
CA GLU A 295 -0.62 -15.58 8.68
C GLU A 295 0.75 -14.89 8.63
N MET A 296 1.55 -14.95 9.71
CA MET A 296 2.93 -14.48 9.69
C MET A 296 3.79 -15.26 8.68
N GLY A 297 3.63 -16.58 8.60
CA GLY A 297 4.32 -17.42 7.62
C GLY A 297 3.96 -17.04 6.18
N ASP A 298 2.67 -16.84 5.90
CA ASP A 298 2.18 -16.41 4.57
C ASP A 298 2.70 -15.01 4.21
N LEU A 299 2.76 -14.08 5.18
CA LEU A 299 3.35 -12.76 4.99
C LEU A 299 4.86 -12.82 4.72
N GLU A 300 5.59 -13.72 5.37
CA GLU A 300 7.02 -13.90 5.14
C GLU A 300 7.31 -14.47 3.73
N VAL A 301 6.50 -15.42 3.27
CA VAL A 301 6.54 -15.94 1.89
C VAL A 301 6.26 -14.82 0.89
N ASN A 302 5.22 -14.01 1.10
CA ASN A 302 4.91 -12.86 0.25
C ASN A 302 6.04 -11.83 0.24
N ARG A 303 6.63 -11.53 1.40
CA ARG A 303 7.78 -10.63 1.51
C ARG A 303 8.98 -11.13 0.71
N LYS A 304 9.24 -12.44 0.72
CA LYS A 304 10.28 -13.07 -0.10
C LYS A 304 9.97 -12.93 -1.59
N GLN A 305 8.73 -13.20 -2.01
CA GLN A 305 8.30 -13.02 -3.40
C GLN A 305 8.46 -11.57 -3.88
N TYR A 306 8.09 -10.57 -3.07
CA TYR A 306 8.30 -9.17 -3.42
C TYR A 306 9.79 -8.81 -3.54
N LYS A 307 10.63 -9.35 -2.65
CA LYS A 307 12.08 -9.15 -2.72
C LYS A 307 12.66 -9.73 -4.01
N ASP A 308 12.26 -10.95 -4.36
CA ASP A 308 12.71 -11.62 -5.59
C ASP A 308 12.22 -10.84 -6.82
N PHE A 309 10.96 -10.38 -6.84
CA PHE A 309 10.41 -9.56 -7.90
C PHE A 309 11.12 -8.21 -8.07
N ILE A 310 11.44 -7.51 -6.97
CA ILE A 310 12.20 -6.24 -7.01
C ILE A 310 13.61 -6.48 -7.56
N SER A 311 14.24 -7.60 -7.17
CA SER A 311 15.55 -7.97 -7.69
C SER A 311 15.51 -8.25 -9.20
N GLU A 312 14.48 -8.95 -9.69
CA GLU A 312 14.27 -9.18 -11.11
C GLU A 312 14.02 -7.86 -11.86
N MET A 313 13.18 -6.97 -11.33
CA MET A 313 12.96 -5.65 -11.93
C MET A 313 14.24 -4.83 -12.00
N THR A 314 15.08 -4.88 -10.97
CA THR A 314 16.37 -4.18 -10.96
C THR A 314 17.30 -4.74 -12.02
N THR A 315 17.38 -6.07 -12.17
CA THR A 315 18.18 -6.69 -13.24
C THR A 315 17.69 -6.27 -14.63
N LYS A 316 16.38 -6.31 -14.91
CA LYS A 316 15.81 -5.87 -16.19
C LYS A 316 16.05 -4.38 -16.45
N LEU A 317 16.02 -3.54 -15.42
CA LEU A 317 16.30 -2.12 -15.55
C LEU A 317 17.77 -1.88 -15.92
N THR A 318 18.70 -2.61 -15.30
CA THR A 318 20.13 -2.56 -15.68
C THR A 318 20.39 -3.08 -17.09
N GLU A 319 19.68 -4.13 -17.54
CA GLU A 319 19.75 -4.62 -18.93
C GLU A 319 19.20 -3.59 -19.92
N LEU A 320 18.10 -2.90 -19.57
CA LEU A 320 17.53 -1.83 -20.38
C LEU A 320 18.49 -0.64 -20.47
N GLU A 321 19.13 -0.25 -19.36
CA GLU A 321 20.17 0.77 -19.39
C GLU A 321 21.36 0.36 -20.26
N HIS A 322 21.79 -0.91 -20.19
CA HIS A 322 22.86 -1.41 -21.04
C HIS A 322 22.49 -1.38 -22.54
N THR A 323 21.27 -1.80 -22.89
CA THR A 323 20.78 -1.74 -24.28
C THR A 323 20.59 -0.31 -24.77
N LYS A 324 20.09 0.60 -23.92
CA LYS A 324 20.03 2.04 -24.20
C LYS A 324 21.42 2.61 -24.47
N ASN A 325 22.40 2.32 -23.60
CA ASN A 325 23.77 2.80 -23.77
C ASN A 325 24.41 2.23 -25.04
N LYS A 326 24.16 0.96 -25.37
CA LYS A 326 24.61 0.35 -26.63
C LYS A 326 23.97 1.01 -27.86
N LEU A 327 22.66 1.31 -27.81
CA LEU A 327 21.95 2.00 -28.89
C LEU A 327 22.47 3.43 -29.06
N VAL A 328 22.63 4.18 -27.98
CA VAL A 328 23.16 5.56 -28.01
C VAL A 328 24.59 5.58 -28.52
N SER A 329 25.45 4.65 -28.09
CA SER A 329 26.81 4.53 -28.62
C SER A 329 26.81 4.14 -30.10
N GLY A 330 25.93 3.23 -30.52
CA GLY A 330 25.77 2.82 -31.91
C GLY A 330 25.32 3.99 -32.79
N MET A 331 24.24 4.68 -32.41
CA MET A 331 23.74 5.86 -33.09
C MET A 331 24.76 6.99 -33.15
N ASN A 332 25.48 7.27 -32.06
CA ASN A 332 26.55 8.28 -32.08
C ASN A 332 27.67 7.88 -33.04
N SER A 333 28.06 6.60 -33.08
CA SER A 333 29.08 6.13 -34.01
C SER A 333 28.63 6.20 -35.47
N GLU A 334 27.37 5.85 -35.76
CA GLU A 334 26.78 5.97 -37.10
C GLU A 334 26.60 7.43 -37.52
N LEU A 335 26.20 8.30 -36.59
CA LEU A 335 26.06 9.74 -36.85
C LEU A 335 27.43 10.38 -37.12
N ILE A 336 28.47 10.00 -36.37
CA ILE A 336 29.84 10.44 -36.63
C ILE A 336 30.31 9.94 -38.00
N LYS A 337 30.07 8.67 -38.32
CA LYS A 337 30.43 8.07 -39.61
C LYS A 337 29.72 8.74 -40.78
N SER A 338 28.41 8.95 -40.66
CA SER A 338 27.61 9.66 -41.67
C SER A 338 28.06 11.11 -41.82
N LYS A 339 28.40 11.80 -40.72
CA LYS A 339 28.95 13.15 -40.75
C LYS A 339 30.32 13.19 -41.42
N SER A 340 31.20 12.22 -41.16
CA SER A 340 32.50 12.15 -41.84
C SER A 340 32.36 11.84 -43.33
N GLU A 341 31.50 10.89 -43.71
CA GLU A 341 31.21 10.57 -45.12
C GLU A 341 30.62 11.79 -45.86
N MET A 342 29.70 12.51 -45.21
CA MET A 342 29.12 13.75 -45.77
C MET A 342 30.16 14.88 -45.88
N GLN A 343 31.07 15.00 -44.91
CA GLN A 343 32.16 15.97 -44.97
C GLN A 343 33.14 15.64 -46.09
N GLU A 344 33.56 14.38 -46.23
CA GLU A 344 34.41 13.92 -47.34
C GLU A 344 33.76 14.17 -48.69
N PHE A 345 32.45 13.93 -48.81
CA PHE A 345 31.68 14.26 -50.00
C PHE A 345 31.68 15.77 -50.30
N MET A 346 31.45 16.61 -49.29
CA MET A 346 31.47 18.07 -49.44
C MET A 346 32.87 18.59 -49.84
N ASP A 347 33.93 18.06 -49.22
CA ASP A 347 35.32 18.41 -49.54
C ASP A 347 35.69 17.98 -50.97
N SER A 348 35.28 16.76 -51.37
CA SER A 348 35.44 16.27 -52.75
C SER A 348 34.67 17.12 -53.76
N SER A 349 33.41 17.46 -53.44
CA SER A 349 32.58 18.33 -54.27
C SER A 349 33.19 19.73 -54.40
N GLN A 350 33.72 20.30 -53.30
CA GLN A 350 34.36 21.61 -53.32
C GLN A 350 35.66 21.58 -54.15
N SER A 351 36.42 20.48 -54.09
CA SER A 351 37.59 20.28 -54.96
C SER A 351 37.17 20.22 -56.44
N LYS A 352 36.14 19.46 -56.79
CA LYS A 352 35.63 19.40 -58.17
C LYS A 352 35.15 20.77 -58.67
N VAL A 353 34.50 21.56 -57.82
CA VAL A 353 34.09 22.93 -58.17
C VAL A 353 35.31 23.82 -58.43
N ARG A 354 36.35 23.75 -57.60
CA ARG A 354 37.61 24.47 -57.85
C ARG A 354 38.29 24.03 -59.14
N ASP A 355 38.31 22.73 -59.43
CA ASP A 355 38.86 22.21 -60.70
C ASP A 355 38.06 22.74 -61.91
N ILE A 356 36.74 22.85 -61.78
CA ILE A 356 35.89 23.45 -62.81
C ILE A 356 36.20 24.94 -62.95
N ASP A 357 36.28 25.68 -61.84
CA ASP A 357 36.63 27.11 -61.86
C ASP A 357 38.01 27.34 -62.50
N ASP A 358 39.01 26.53 -62.17
CA ASP A 358 40.34 26.59 -62.78
C ASP A 358 40.31 26.25 -64.27
N ARG A 359 39.51 25.26 -64.68
CA ARG A 359 39.31 24.94 -66.11
C ARG A 359 38.58 26.05 -66.82
N VAL A 360 37.57 26.67 -66.21
CA VAL A 360 36.85 27.82 -66.76
C VAL A 360 37.81 29.00 -66.88
N ASN A 361 38.61 29.31 -65.86
CA ASN A 361 39.60 30.37 -65.90
C ASN A 361 40.67 30.11 -66.97
N LYS A 362 41.20 28.89 -67.08
CA LYS A 362 42.12 28.52 -68.18
C LYS A 362 41.46 28.61 -69.54
N THR A 363 40.19 28.19 -69.66
CA THR A 363 39.44 28.27 -70.93
C THR A 363 39.16 29.73 -71.30
N LEU A 364 38.89 30.58 -70.31
CA LEU A 364 38.74 32.02 -70.50
C LEU A 364 40.08 32.69 -70.85
N GLU A 365 41.19 32.28 -70.24
CA GLU A 365 42.53 32.78 -70.55
C GLU A 365 42.96 32.35 -71.96
N VAL A 366 42.77 31.08 -72.33
CA VAL A 366 42.95 30.60 -73.70
C VAL A 366 41.99 31.33 -74.64
N GLY A 367 40.74 31.53 -74.24
CA GLY A 367 39.75 32.29 -75.00
C GLY A 367 40.20 33.73 -75.24
N LEU A 368 40.74 34.41 -74.23
CA LEU A 368 41.32 35.75 -74.33
C LEU A 368 42.56 35.75 -75.22
N SER A 369 43.46 34.78 -75.07
CA SER A 369 44.65 34.65 -75.94
C SER A 369 44.26 34.35 -77.40
N VAL A 370 43.19 33.59 -77.63
CA VAL A 370 42.64 33.32 -78.96
C VAL A 370 41.93 34.56 -79.49
N ILE A 371 41.21 35.32 -78.67
CA ILE A 371 40.58 36.58 -79.08
C ILE A 371 41.64 37.65 -79.38
N ASP A 372 42.68 37.77 -78.57
CA ASP A 372 43.80 38.68 -78.81
C ASP A 372 44.61 38.22 -80.03
N GLY A 373 44.82 36.91 -80.18
CA GLY A 373 45.40 36.31 -81.37
C GLY A 373 44.58 36.60 -82.62
N LEU A 374 43.26 36.43 -82.55
CA LEU A 374 42.30 36.76 -83.61
C LEU A 374 42.17 38.26 -83.83
N LYS A 375 42.40 39.10 -82.82
CA LYS A 375 42.41 40.56 -82.96
C LYS A 375 43.68 41.02 -83.66
N VAL A 376 44.83 40.49 -83.27
CA VAL A 376 46.11 40.72 -83.96
C VAL A 376 46.05 40.16 -85.38
N ASP A 377 45.50 38.97 -85.55
CA ASP A 377 45.30 38.34 -86.85
C ASP A 377 44.24 39.09 -87.66
N ALA A 378 43.16 39.62 -87.08
CA ALA A 378 42.20 40.47 -87.78
C ALA A 378 42.76 41.85 -88.12
N GLU A 379 43.65 42.43 -87.29
CA GLU A 379 44.36 43.68 -87.60
C GLU A 379 45.42 43.47 -88.69
N THR A 380 46.06 42.31 -88.70
CA THR A 380 47.03 41.89 -89.73
C THR A 380 46.31 41.50 -91.02
N GLN A 381 45.23 40.74 -90.92
CA GLN A 381 44.31 40.42 -92.00
C GLN A 381 43.55 41.64 -92.48
N LEU A 382 43.27 42.70 -91.72
CA LEU A 382 42.72 43.96 -92.24
C LEU A 382 43.75 44.72 -93.07
N LYS A 383 45.03 44.67 -92.67
CA LYS A 383 46.15 45.21 -93.45
C LYS A 383 46.40 44.38 -94.72
N ASP A 384 46.27 43.06 -94.63
CA ASP A 384 46.43 42.15 -95.76
C ASP A 384 45.14 42.05 -96.61
N PHE A 385 43.93 42.23 -96.07
CA PHE A 385 42.65 42.29 -96.80
C PHE A 385 42.56 43.56 -97.64
N ALA A 386 43.17 44.67 -97.21
CA ALA A 386 43.32 45.84 -98.04
C ALA A 386 44.17 45.56 -99.31
N ILE A 387 44.98 44.49 -99.30
CA ILE A 387 45.90 44.11 -100.37
C ILE A 387 45.46 42.83 -101.12
N LYS A 388 44.69 41.91 -100.50
CA LYS A 388 44.30 40.59 -101.06
C LYS A 388 42.80 40.32 -101.21
N ARG A 389 41.88 41.18 -100.73
CA ARG A 389 40.41 41.08 -100.95
C ARG A 389 39.99 41.34 -102.41
N SER A 390 40.94 41.37 -103.36
CA SER A 390 40.64 41.34 -104.79
C SER A 390 40.42 39.91 -105.29
N ASP A 391 41.15 38.89 -104.79
CA ASP A 391 41.32 37.67 -105.60
C ASP A 391 40.83 36.33 -104.99
N ASP A 392 40.76 36.14 -103.65
CA ASP A 392 40.53 34.78 -103.08
C ASP A 392 39.14 34.51 -102.44
N LEU A 393 38.21 35.48 -102.44
CA LEU A 393 36.86 35.32 -101.83
C LEU A 393 35.96 34.28 -102.54
N ASN A 394 36.34 33.79 -103.73
CA ASN A 394 35.52 32.88 -104.52
C ASN A 394 35.79 31.38 -104.30
N HIS A 395 36.86 30.99 -103.59
CA HIS A 395 37.23 29.57 -103.45
C HIS A 395 36.76 28.92 -102.14
N ASP A 396 36.86 29.61 -101.01
CA ASP A 396 36.74 28.99 -99.68
C ASP A 396 35.29 28.74 -99.19
N MET A 397 34.29 29.45 -99.75
CA MET A 397 32.88 29.22 -99.41
C MET A 397 32.33 27.87 -99.89
N ARG A 398 33.05 27.12 -100.75
CA ARG A 398 32.60 25.80 -101.24
C ARG A 398 33.02 24.63 -100.33
N GLU A 399 34.04 24.78 -99.48
CA GLU A 399 34.58 23.70 -98.67
C GLU A 399 33.91 23.60 -97.29
N GLN A 400 33.59 24.75 -96.67
CA GLN A 400 32.94 24.79 -95.35
C GLN A 400 31.47 24.32 -95.33
N LEU A 401 30.83 24.14 -96.49
CA LEU A 401 29.48 23.54 -96.59
C LEU A 401 29.48 22.00 -96.56
N GLY A 402 30.65 21.36 -96.69
CA GLY A 402 30.80 19.89 -96.62
C GLY A 402 30.85 19.36 -95.18
N GLU A 403 31.69 19.95 -94.34
CA GLU A 403 31.96 19.46 -92.97
C GLU A 403 30.80 19.69 -91.98
N LEU A 404 29.93 20.66 -92.28
CA LEU A 404 28.72 20.96 -91.51
C LEU A 404 27.60 19.92 -91.70
N LYS A 405 27.69 19.07 -92.73
CA LYS A 405 26.71 18.01 -93.00
C LYS A 405 27.02 16.72 -92.25
N ASP A 406 28.30 16.43 -92.03
CA ASP A 406 28.76 15.21 -91.35
C ASP A 406 28.66 15.32 -89.81
N THR A 407 28.87 16.52 -89.26
CA THR A 407 28.71 16.80 -87.82
C THR A 407 27.25 16.77 -87.36
N LYS A 408 26.29 17.07 -88.25
CA LYS A 408 24.85 16.98 -87.96
C LYS A 408 24.37 15.52 -87.82
N GLY A 409 24.91 14.61 -88.63
CA GLY A 409 24.54 13.19 -88.59
C GLY A 409 24.99 12.47 -87.31
N ALA A 410 26.18 12.82 -86.79
CA ALA A 410 26.68 12.28 -85.53
C ALA A 410 25.82 12.71 -84.33
N PHE A 411 25.33 13.95 -84.34
CA PHE A 411 24.50 14.49 -83.26
C PHE A 411 23.09 13.88 -83.23
N GLU A 412 22.48 13.64 -84.40
CA GLU A 412 21.16 13.01 -84.50
C GLU A 412 21.16 11.54 -84.01
N ASN A 413 22.26 10.81 -84.21
CA ASN A 413 22.41 9.44 -83.70
C ASN A 413 22.60 9.40 -82.18
N GLN A 414 23.39 10.33 -81.62
CA GLN A 414 23.58 10.43 -80.17
C GLN A 414 22.28 10.82 -79.44
N ILE A 415 21.45 11.68 -80.05
CA ILE A 415 20.12 12.01 -79.51
C ILE A 415 19.21 10.78 -79.50
N LYS A 416 19.20 9.98 -80.57
CA LYS A 416 18.36 8.76 -80.65
C LYS A 416 18.75 7.72 -79.59
N GLU A 417 20.04 7.54 -79.34
CA GLU A 417 20.56 6.60 -78.34
C GLU A 417 20.20 7.03 -76.91
N ASN A 418 20.37 8.32 -76.59
CA ASN A 418 19.94 8.88 -75.30
C ASN A 418 18.42 8.76 -75.10
N LEU A 419 17.62 8.92 -76.15
CA LEU A 419 16.16 8.79 -76.10
C LEU A 419 15.71 7.34 -75.88
N ALA A 420 16.47 6.35 -76.36
CA ALA A 420 16.22 4.94 -76.10
C ALA A 420 16.54 4.58 -74.64
N MET A 421 17.67 5.04 -74.11
CA MET A 421 18.06 4.81 -72.71
C MET A 421 17.06 5.43 -71.71
N LEU A 422 16.54 6.62 -72.02
CA LEU A 422 15.51 7.28 -71.22
C LEU A 422 14.19 6.50 -71.19
N LYS A 423 13.82 5.84 -72.29
CA LYS A 423 12.62 4.98 -72.33
C LYS A 423 12.79 3.73 -71.47
N GLU A 424 13.95 3.08 -71.49
CA GLU A 424 14.22 1.91 -70.64
C GLU A 424 14.25 2.27 -69.14
N MET A 425 14.90 3.39 -68.76
CA MET A 425 14.86 3.86 -67.38
C MET A 425 13.43 4.14 -66.92
N LYS A 426 12.62 4.80 -67.75
CA LYS A 426 11.21 5.07 -67.43
C LYS A 426 10.44 3.78 -67.14
N THR A 427 10.56 2.77 -68.00
CA THR A 427 9.86 1.48 -67.79
C THR A 427 10.31 0.75 -66.51
N THR A 428 11.58 0.87 -66.15
CA THR A 428 12.13 0.25 -64.93
C THR A 428 11.56 0.92 -63.67
N TYR A 429 11.46 2.25 -63.65
CA TYR A 429 10.88 2.97 -62.51
C TYR A 429 9.37 2.74 -62.38
N GLU A 430 8.62 2.71 -63.48
CA GLU A 430 7.19 2.40 -63.45
C GLU A 430 6.94 1.02 -62.84
N SER A 431 7.73 0.02 -63.20
CA SER A 431 7.67 -1.33 -62.60
C SER A 431 7.98 -1.33 -61.09
N GLN A 432 8.98 -0.57 -60.64
CA GLN A 432 9.33 -0.47 -59.22
C GLN A 432 8.27 0.24 -58.39
N ILE A 433 7.66 1.30 -58.94
CA ILE A 433 6.57 2.05 -58.28
C ILE A 433 5.34 1.16 -58.15
N GLU A 434 4.97 0.45 -59.22
CA GLU A 434 3.83 -0.47 -59.19
C GLU A 434 4.04 -1.62 -58.19
N GLY A 435 5.28 -2.13 -58.09
CA GLY A 435 5.65 -3.13 -57.09
C GLY A 435 5.56 -2.62 -55.65
N ARG A 436 5.90 -1.34 -55.39
CA ARG A 436 5.75 -0.71 -54.07
C ARG A 436 4.28 -0.43 -53.73
N LEU A 437 3.46 -0.02 -54.71
CA LEU A 437 2.03 0.20 -54.52
C LEU A 437 1.32 -1.10 -54.08
N LYS A 438 1.59 -2.22 -54.76
CA LYS A 438 1.00 -3.52 -54.39
C LYS A 438 1.37 -3.98 -52.97
N ARG A 439 2.57 -3.64 -52.50
CA ARG A 439 3.00 -3.93 -51.11
C ARG A 439 2.26 -3.05 -50.11
N LEU A 440 2.03 -1.78 -50.42
CA LEU A 440 1.24 -0.87 -49.58
C LEU A 440 -0.22 -1.34 -49.47
N ASP A 441 -0.83 -1.77 -50.57
CA ASP A 441 -2.21 -2.31 -50.54
C ASP A 441 -2.30 -3.59 -49.69
N HIS A 442 -1.29 -4.46 -49.76
CA HIS A 442 -1.22 -5.66 -48.90
C HIS A 442 -1.02 -5.30 -47.42
N LEU A 443 -0.22 -4.28 -47.13
CA LEU A 443 -0.01 -3.81 -45.76
C LEU A 443 -1.30 -3.18 -45.19
N GLU A 444 -1.99 -2.36 -45.98
CA GLU A 444 -3.27 -1.76 -45.58
C GLU A 444 -4.33 -2.84 -45.36
N ALA A 445 -4.41 -3.84 -46.24
CA ALA A 445 -5.30 -4.98 -46.06
C ALA A 445 -4.96 -5.83 -44.82
N ALA A 446 -3.67 -6.01 -44.50
CA ALA A 446 -3.23 -6.72 -43.30
C ALA A 446 -3.59 -5.93 -42.02
N ILE A 447 -3.34 -4.62 -41.99
CA ILE A 447 -3.67 -3.75 -40.86
C ILE A 447 -5.18 -3.72 -40.62
N ARG A 448 -6.00 -3.60 -41.68
CA ARG A 448 -7.47 -3.66 -41.56
C ARG A 448 -7.99 -5.02 -41.10
N LYS A 449 -7.27 -6.11 -41.38
CA LYS A 449 -7.66 -7.46 -40.95
C LYS A 449 -7.26 -7.74 -39.50
N GLU A 450 -6.15 -7.19 -39.03
CA GLU A 450 -5.65 -7.40 -37.67
C GLU A 450 -6.21 -6.42 -36.64
N PHE A 451 -6.60 -5.21 -37.07
CA PHE A 451 -7.20 -4.21 -36.20
C PHE A 451 -8.70 -4.10 -36.46
N ASP A 452 -9.50 -4.87 -35.71
CA ASP A 452 -10.95 -4.70 -35.67
C ASP A 452 -11.31 -3.59 -34.66
N PRO A 453 -11.76 -2.41 -35.11
CA PRO A 453 -12.11 -1.30 -34.22
C PRO A 453 -13.24 -1.67 -33.24
N ALA A 454 -14.09 -2.65 -33.59
CA ALA A 454 -15.16 -3.12 -32.71
C ALA A 454 -14.62 -3.87 -31.51
N MET A 455 -13.61 -4.73 -31.69
CA MET A 455 -12.94 -5.43 -30.59
C MET A 455 -12.24 -4.47 -29.64
N PHE A 456 -11.57 -3.44 -30.17
CA PHE A 456 -10.91 -2.44 -29.32
C PHE A 456 -11.94 -1.63 -28.51
N LYS A 457 -13.06 -1.26 -29.13
CA LYS A 457 -14.16 -0.58 -28.44
C LYS A 457 -14.80 -1.45 -27.37
N GLN A 458 -14.92 -2.76 -27.62
CA GLN A 458 -15.38 -3.73 -26.62
C GLN A 458 -14.39 -3.85 -25.45
N GLN A 459 -13.09 -3.94 -25.72
CA GLN A 459 -12.06 -3.97 -24.67
C GLN A 459 -12.05 -2.70 -23.82
N MET A 460 -12.26 -1.53 -24.43
CA MET A 460 -12.41 -0.26 -23.70
C MET A 460 -13.67 -0.26 -22.81
N ASN A 461 -14.80 -0.77 -23.31
CA ASN A 461 -16.03 -0.89 -22.51
C ASN A 461 -15.88 -1.91 -21.37
N ASP A 462 -15.20 -3.03 -21.59
CA ASP A 462 -14.91 -4.03 -20.56
C ASP A 462 -13.98 -3.45 -19.47
N LEU A 463 -13.00 -2.63 -19.87
CA LEU A 463 -12.11 -1.93 -18.94
C LEU A 463 -12.87 -0.86 -18.12
N GLU A 464 -13.78 -0.13 -18.75
CA GLU A 464 -14.66 0.84 -18.09
C GLU A 464 -15.58 0.13 -17.08
N GLY A 465 -16.16 -1.01 -17.46
CA GLY A 465 -16.97 -1.87 -16.58
C GLY A 465 -16.17 -2.41 -15.40
N PHE A 466 -14.94 -2.85 -15.64
CA PHE A 466 -14.02 -3.29 -14.57
C PHE A 466 -13.71 -2.15 -13.59
N LYS A 467 -13.41 -0.95 -14.08
CA LYS A 467 -13.17 0.22 -13.21
C LYS A 467 -14.37 0.52 -12.31
N GLN A 468 -15.59 0.51 -12.86
CA GLN A 468 -16.80 0.74 -12.07
C GLN A 468 -17.01 -0.34 -11.00
N GLN A 469 -16.78 -1.62 -11.33
CA GLN A 469 -16.86 -2.70 -10.35
C GLN A 469 -15.79 -2.55 -9.26
N PHE A 470 -14.56 -2.20 -9.63
CA PHE A 470 -13.46 -2.00 -8.70
C PHE A 470 -13.74 -0.86 -7.72
N VAL A 471 -14.21 0.30 -8.22
CA VAL A 471 -14.61 1.44 -7.39
C VAL A 471 -15.72 1.03 -6.41
N LYS A 472 -16.74 0.32 -6.88
CA LYS A 472 -17.84 -0.15 -6.03
C LYS A 472 -17.38 -1.09 -4.91
N VAL A 473 -16.43 -1.98 -5.19
CA VAL A 473 -15.83 -2.87 -4.18
C VAL A 473 -15.04 -2.07 -3.15
N ILE A 474 -14.25 -1.08 -3.58
CA ILE A 474 -13.52 -0.19 -2.67
C ILE A 474 -14.50 0.59 -1.80
N GLU A 475 -15.52 1.22 -2.37
CA GLU A 475 -16.53 1.98 -1.62
C GLU A 475 -17.25 1.09 -0.59
N THR A 476 -17.61 -0.14 -0.97
CA THR A 476 -18.23 -1.11 -0.05
C THR A 476 -17.29 -1.49 1.09
N ASN A 477 -16.01 -1.72 0.80
CA ASN A 477 -15.02 -2.08 1.81
C ASN A 477 -14.69 -0.91 2.75
N VAL A 478 -14.56 0.31 2.21
CA VAL A 478 -14.40 1.53 3.01
C VAL A 478 -15.62 1.77 3.90
N GLY A 479 -16.84 1.52 3.38
CA GLY A 479 -18.07 1.58 4.17
C GLY A 479 -18.08 0.60 5.34
N LYS A 480 -17.72 -0.67 5.10
CA LYS A 480 -17.59 -1.69 6.16
C LYS A 480 -16.50 -1.34 7.18
N PHE A 481 -15.38 -0.79 6.72
CA PHE A 481 -14.29 -0.37 7.59
C PHE A 481 -14.71 0.79 8.50
N ASN A 482 -15.42 1.78 7.96
CA ASN A 482 -15.96 2.88 8.75
C ASN A 482 -17.01 2.41 9.76
N GLN A 483 -17.86 1.44 9.40
CA GLN A 483 -18.79 0.81 10.36
C GLN A 483 -18.04 0.08 11.48
N ALA A 484 -17.01 -0.70 11.16
CA ALA A 484 -16.18 -1.37 12.17
C ALA A 484 -15.49 -0.36 13.10
N ILE A 485 -15.00 0.78 12.58
CA ILE A 485 -14.45 1.86 13.41
C ILE A 485 -15.52 2.43 14.36
N GLN A 486 -16.75 2.64 13.87
CA GLN A 486 -17.84 3.12 14.72
C GLN A 486 -18.19 2.13 15.83
N GLU A 487 -18.28 0.83 15.51
CA GLU A 487 -18.52 -0.22 16.50
C GLU A 487 -17.40 -0.30 17.55
N ILE A 488 -16.14 -0.19 17.14
CA ILE A 488 -14.99 -0.15 18.07
C ILE A 488 -15.07 1.07 18.98
N ASN A 489 -15.38 2.25 18.44
CA ASN A 489 -15.53 3.47 19.24
C ASN A 489 -16.70 3.36 20.23
N GLU A 490 -17.81 2.74 19.84
CA GLU A 490 -18.95 2.51 20.73
C GLU A 490 -18.58 1.53 21.85
N GLN A 491 -17.89 0.43 21.53
CA GLN A 491 -17.38 -0.51 22.52
C GLN A 491 -16.37 0.14 23.47
N ALA A 492 -15.48 1.00 22.96
CA ALA A 492 -14.52 1.75 23.77
C ALA A 492 -15.25 2.69 24.75
N ASN A 493 -16.25 3.44 24.28
CA ASN A 493 -17.08 4.30 25.14
C ASN A 493 -17.84 3.50 26.21
N GLN A 494 -18.37 2.32 25.86
CA GLN A 494 -19.01 1.44 26.83
C GLN A 494 -18.02 0.93 27.88
N ALA A 495 -16.80 0.53 27.46
CA ALA A 495 -15.74 0.11 28.36
C ALA A 495 -15.30 1.25 29.30
N GLU A 496 -15.09 2.45 28.76
CA GLU A 496 -14.80 3.65 29.56
C GLU A 496 -15.90 3.95 30.58
N SER A 497 -17.18 3.83 30.19
CA SER A 497 -18.30 4.04 31.12
C SER A 497 -18.29 3.04 32.28
N LYS A 498 -17.94 1.77 32.02
CA LYS A 498 -17.81 0.72 33.05
C LYS A 498 -16.62 0.97 33.96
N ILE A 499 -15.47 1.35 33.40
CA ILE A 499 -14.27 1.71 34.14
C ILE A 499 -14.55 2.91 35.05
N ASN A 500 -15.16 3.97 34.51
CA ASN A 500 -15.55 5.14 35.30
C ASN A 500 -16.56 4.79 36.41
N GLY A 501 -17.47 3.85 36.15
CA GLY A 501 -18.37 3.30 37.17
C GLY A 501 -17.61 2.59 38.30
N GLN A 502 -16.61 1.78 37.96
CA GLN A 502 -15.75 1.10 38.94
C GLN A 502 -14.89 2.09 39.73
N ILE A 503 -14.30 3.09 39.07
CA ILE A 503 -13.53 4.16 39.73
C ILE A 503 -14.39 4.86 40.79
N ARG A 504 -15.62 5.25 40.44
CA ARG A 504 -16.56 5.85 41.41
C ARG A 504 -16.89 4.93 42.59
N LEU A 505 -16.98 3.63 42.35
CA LEU A 505 -17.22 2.65 43.43
C LEU A 505 -16.00 2.52 44.34
N ILE A 506 -14.79 2.52 43.78
CA ILE A 506 -13.53 2.52 44.52
C ILE A 506 -13.42 3.79 45.35
N ASP A 507 -13.65 4.97 44.76
CA ASP A 507 -13.62 6.24 45.48
C ASP A 507 -14.61 6.25 46.65
N LYS A 508 -15.84 5.74 46.42
CA LYS A 508 -16.83 5.58 47.50
C LYS A 508 -16.33 4.65 48.61
N LYS A 509 -15.71 3.52 48.26
CA LYS A 509 -15.15 2.58 49.22
C LYS A 509 -13.96 3.16 50.00
N MET A 510 -13.13 3.97 49.34
CA MET A 510 -12.06 4.72 49.99
C MET A 510 -12.63 5.73 50.99
N THR A 511 -13.69 6.46 50.64
CA THR A 511 -14.34 7.37 51.59
C THR A 511 -15.00 6.63 52.76
N GLU A 512 -15.63 5.47 52.52
CA GLU A 512 -16.18 4.63 53.59
C GLU A 512 -15.07 4.09 54.52
N LEU A 513 -13.91 3.74 53.96
CA LEU A 513 -12.72 3.34 54.72
C LEU A 513 -12.17 4.49 55.56
N ASP A 514 -12.06 5.70 55.01
CA ASP A 514 -11.61 6.90 55.75
C ASP A 514 -12.56 7.23 56.92
N GLU A 515 -13.88 7.10 56.71
CA GLU A 515 -14.89 7.26 57.76
C GLU A 515 -14.80 6.15 58.83
N PHE A 516 -14.58 4.92 58.40
CA PHE A 516 -14.35 3.79 59.31
C PHE A 516 -13.07 3.98 60.14
N GLU A 517 -11.97 4.41 59.53
CA GLU A 517 -10.73 4.69 60.26
C GLU A 517 -10.91 5.81 61.29
N LYS A 518 -11.65 6.87 60.94
CA LYS A 518 -11.98 7.95 61.89
C LYS A 518 -12.80 7.45 63.07
N THR A 519 -13.90 6.73 62.80
CA THR A 519 -14.78 6.18 63.85
C THR A 519 -14.06 5.16 64.72
N PHE A 520 -13.26 4.28 64.11
CA PHE A 520 -12.44 3.30 64.85
C PHE A 520 -11.38 3.99 65.73
N ALA A 521 -10.71 5.04 65.22
CA ALA A 521 -9.75 5.82 65.99
C ALA A 521 -10.40 6.55 67.18
N GLU A 522 -11.61 7.08 66.99
CA GLU A 522 -12.42 7.68 68.05
C GLU A 522 -12.83 6.64 69.10
N GLU A 523 -13.37 5.49 68.69
CA GLU A 523 -13.86 4.43 69.57
C GLU A 523 -12.72 3.77 70.39
N MET A 524 -11.57 3.56 69.76
CA MET A 524 -10.40 2.97 70.41
C MET A 524 -9.62 3.96 71.29
N GLY A 525 -10.04 5.23 71.35
CA GLY A 525 -9.30 6.30 72.06
C GLY A 525 -7.89 6.56 71.50
N LEU A 526 -7.55 5.92 70.38
CA LEU A 526 -6.35 6.11 69.59
C LEU A 526 -6.65 7.25 68.63
N SER A 527 -6.74 8.47 69.16
CA SER A 527 -6.71 9.66 68.31
C SER A 527 -5.39 9.62 67.53
N VAL A 528 -5.45 9.17 66.28
CA VAL A 528 -4.29 9.01 65.38
C VAL A 528 -3.57 10.36 65.24
N GLU A 529 -4.31 11.46 65.38
CA GLU A 529 -3.77 12.83 65.47
C GLU A 529 -2.82 13.02 66.67
N LYS A 530 -3.08 12.44 67.85
CA LYS A 530 -2.13 12.49 68.97
C LYS A 530 -0.88 11.66 68.71
N ALA A 531 -0.97 10.57 67.94
CA ALA A 531 0.20 9.76 67.56
C ALA A 531 1.08 10.46 66.51
N PHE A 532 0.47 11.15 65.54
CA PHE A 532 1.19 11.95 64.55
C PHE A 532 1.79 13.24 65.14
N GLU A 533 1.10 13.92 66.07
CA GLU A 533 1.66 15.07 66.79
C GLU A 533 2.84 14.67 67.68
N LYS A 534 2.78 13.53 68.39
CA LYS A 534 3.93 13.03 69.17
C LYS A 534 5.15 12.75 68.28
N LYS A 535 4.95 12.26 67.05
CA LYS A 535 6.05 11.99 66.10
C LYS A 535 6.62 13.26 65.49
N LYS A 536 5.81 14.30 65.25
CA LYS A 536 6.26 15.63 64.80
C LYS A 536 7.04 16.36 65.90
N GLN A 537 6.59 16.28 67.15
CA GLN A 537 7.32 16.83 68.32
C GLN A 537 8.62 16.05 68.65
N ALA A 538 8.67 14.73 68.40
CA ALA A 538 9.90 13.95 68.56
C ALA A 538 10.96 14.27 67.48
N LYS A 539 10.55 14.58 66.24
CA LYS A 539 11.47 14.96 65.16
C LYS A 539 12.01 16.39 65.31
N SER A 540 11.26 17.32 65.90
CA SER A 540 11.77 18.69 66.15
C SER A 540 12.81 18.75 67.27
N LYS A 541 12.74 17.85 68.27
CA LYS A 541 13.77 17.76 69.33
C LYS A 541 15.08 17.11 68.88
N LYS A 542 15.08 16.31 67.80
CA LYS A 542 16.30 15.66 67.26
C LYS A 542 17.13 16.55 66.32
N LYS A 543 16.62 17.70 65.91
CA LYS A 543 17.33 18.72 65.11
C LYS A 543 18.02 19.82 65.95
N LYS A 544 17.97 19.72 67.28
CA LYS A 544 18.55 20.69 68.22
C LYS A 544 19.66 20.11 69.12
N LYS A 545 20.22 18.96 68.75
CA LYS A 545 21.42 18.39 69.37
C LYS A 545 22.51 18.26 68.34
#